data_AF-A0A2G9P0T3-F1
#
_entry.id   AF-A0A2G9P0T3-F1
#
_cell.length_a   1.000
_cell.length_b   1.000
_cell.length_c   1.000
_cell.angle_alpha   90.00
_cell.angle_beta   90.00
_cell.angle_gamma   90.00
#
_symmetry.space_group_name_H-M   'P 1'
#
loop_
_entity.id
_entity.type
_entity.pdbx_description
1 polymer ?
#
loop_
_entity_poly.entity_id
_entity_poly.type
_entity_poly.pdbx_seq_one_letter_code
_entity_poly.pdbx_strand_id
1 'polypeptide(L)'
;MSSDSENEQIETTSDVKPASKTNPPSEKEIELPKFEKGIADKIVEKFGSKIKVAFVKPDRVRIDVGRDDIKEVAEFLRDVLNFDHAESVSGVDYPQDKEIEVVYHLGSYTDSSLARQILVLATRAQREENPIPGNDATKLPSLREVFYSVEFHEREIFEMFGV
;
A
#
# COMPACT_ATOMS: atom_id res chain seq x y z
N MET A 1 -1.64 62.96 -36.87
CA MET A 1 -1.11 61.90 -37.76
C MET A 1 -1.40 60.60 -37.07
N SER A 2 -2.57 60.03 -37.37
CA SER A 2 -2.72 58.80 -38.19
C SER A 2 -2.55 57.58 -37.27
N SER A 3 -3.47 56.62 -37.16
CA SER A 3 -4.57 56.17 -38.01
C SER A 3 -5.25 55.00 -37.27
N ASP A 4 -6.57 55.05 -37.04
CA ASP A 4 -7.60 54.16 -37.63
C ASP A 4 -7.93 52.94 -36.69
N SER A 5 -9.16 52.53 -36.38
CA SER A 5 -10.47 52.69 -37.04
C SER A 5 -11.66 52.59 -36.06
N GLU A 6 -12.73 53.29 -36.42
CA GLU A 6 -14.13 53.23 -35.98
C GLU A 6 -14.75 51.82 -36.19
N ASN A 7 -15.52 51.26 -35.24
CA ASN A 7 -16.98 51.38 -35.00
C ASN A 7 -17.83 50.34 -35.76
N GLU A 8 -18.51 49.46 -35.03
CA GLU A 8 -19.99 49.31 -35.08
C GLU A 8 -20.50 48.27 -34.06
N GLN A 9 -21.42 48.72 -33.21
CA GLN A 9 -22.23 47.94 -32.29
C GLN A 9 -23.47 47.40 -33.00
N ILE A 10 -23.95 46.19 -32.69
CA ILE A 10 -25.39 45.90 -32.65
C ILE A 10 -25.71 44.95 -31.47
N GLU A 11 -26.63 45.43 -30.64
CA GLU A 11 -27.25 44.80 -29.47
C GLU A 11 -28.45 43.90 -29.84
N THR A 12 -28.76 42.97 -28.92
CA THR A 12 -30.08 42.35 -28.63
C THR A 12 -30.61 41.23 -29.53
N THR A 13 -30.77 40.02 -28.99
CA THR A 13 -32.05 39.48 -28.45
C THR A 13 -31.91 38.01 -28.05
N SER A 14 -32.83 37.59 -27.19
CA SER A 14 -32.91 36.45 -26.29
C SER A 14 -33.34 35.10 -26.90
N ASP A 15 -32.92 34.03 -26.20
CA ASP A 15 -33.54 32.69 -26.05
C ASP A 15 -33.55 31.68 -27.22
N VAL A 16 -32.87 30.52 -27.02
CA VAL A 16 -33.43 29.15 -26.83
C VAL A 16 -32.30 28.08 -26.85
N LYS A 17 -32.23 27.27 -25.78
CA LYS A 17 -31.40 26.05 -25.54
C LYS A 17 -31.77 24.85 -26.47
N PRO A 18 -31.14 23.65 -26.41
CA PRO A 18 -29.75 23.22 -26.12
C PRO A 18 -29.23 22.04 -27.02
N ALA A 19 -27.93 22.00 -27.37
CA ALA A 19 -27.18 20.76 -27.70
C ALA A 19 -25.69 21.13 -27.70
N SER A 20 -24.72 20.41 -27.13
CA SER A 20 -24.63 19.05 -26.60
C SER A 20 -23.52 19.07 -25.52
N LYS A 21 -23.73 18.31 -24.44
CA LYS A 21 -22.73 18.17 -23.36
C LYS A 21 -21.61 17.25 -23.84
N THR A 22 -20.40 17.79 -23.97
CA THR A 22 -19.18 16.99 -24.15
C THR A 22 -18.76 16.46 -22.79
N ASN A 23 -18.93 15.16 -22.56
CA ASN A 23 -18.38 14.48 -21.39
C ASN A 23 -16.84 14.46 -21.47
N PRO A 24 -16.10 14.77 -20.39
CA PRO A 24 -14.67 14.49 -20.30
C PRO A 24 -14.40 12.97 -20.28
N PRO A 25 -13.20 12.52 -20.67
CA PRO A 25 -12.93 11.15 -21.05
C PRO A 25 -13.09 10.19 -19.86
N SER A 26 -13.80 9.08 -20.12
CA SER A 26 -14.02 7.98 -19.17
C SER A 26 -12.70 7.44 -18.63
N GLU A 27 -12.54 7.59 -17.32
CA GLU A 27 -11.61 6.86 -16.47
C GLU A 27 -11.71 5.37 -16.81
N LYS A 28 -10.64 4.81 -17.40
CA LYS A 28 -10.56 3.38 -17.67
C LYS A 28 -10.69 2.66 -16.33
N GLU A 29 -11.81 1.98 -16.15
CA GLU A 29 -12.03 1.01 -15.09
C GLU A 29 -10.83 0.05 -15.09
N ILE A 30 -9.94 0.20 -14.12
CA ILE A 30 -8.75 -0.64 -13.99
C ILE A 30 -9.29 -2.01 -13.61
N GLU A 31 -9.46 -2.89 -14.59
CA GLU A 31 -9.78 -4.30 -14.33
C GLU A 31 -8.74 -4.84 -13.35
N LEU A 32 -9.19 -5.20 -12.14
CA LEU A 32 -8.33 -5.78 -11.13
C LEU A 32 -7.66 -7.03 -11.74
N PRO A 33 -6.33 -7.12 -11.68
CA PRO A 33 -5.63 -8.17 -12.38
C PRO A 33 -5.92 -9.52 -11.70
N LYS A 34 -6.32 -10.49 -12.53
CA LYS A 34 -6.98 -11.73 -12.10
C LYS A 34 -6.08 -12.60 -11.20
N PHE A 35 -4.77 -12.54 -11.42
CA PHE A 35 -3.79 -13.34 -10.70
C PHE A 35 -3.63 -12.86 -9.26
N GLU A 36 -3.44 -11.57 -9.09
CA GLU A 36 -3.25 -10.86 -7.81
C GLU A 36 -4.51 -10.89 -6.97
N LYS A 37 -5.67 -10.81 -7.64
CA LYS A 37 -6.95 -11.08 -6.98
C LYS A 37 -7.00 -12.50 -6.40
N GLY A 38 -6.52 -13.50 -7.13
CA GLY A 38 -6.42 -14.88 -6.63
C GLY A 38 -5.50 -15.03 -5.43
N ILE A 39 -4.42 -14.24 -5.34
CA ILE A 39 -3.55 -14.19 -4.16
C ILE A 39 -4.32 -13.57 -2.98
N ALA A 40 -4.93 -12.40 -3.19
CA ALA A 40 -5.69 -11.72 -2.14
C ALA A 40 -6.85 -12.58 -1.60
N ASP A 41 -7.59 -13.24 -2.48
CA ASP A 41 -8.73 -14.10 -2.13
C ASP A 41 -8.29 -15.26 -1.24
N LYS A 42 -7.16 -15.93 -1.54
CA LYS A 42 -6.62 -17.02 -0.70
C LYS A 42 -6.23 -16.55 0.71
N ILE A 43 -5.70 -15.34 0.83
CA ILE A 43 -5.31 -14.77 2.13
C ILE A 43 -6.57 -14.42 2.93
N VAL A 44 -7.58 -13.83 2.28
CA VAL A 44 -8.87 -13.49 2.90
C VAL A 44 -9.63 -14.75 3.32
N GLU A 45 -9.59 -15.82 2.52
CA GLU A 45 -10.23 -17.10 2.85
C GLU A 45 -9.67 -17.71 4.14
N LYS A 46 -8.34 -17.62 4.35
CA LYS A 46 -7.70 -18.20 5.54
C LYS A 46 -7.83 -17.31 6.79
N PHE A 47 -7.62 -16.01 6.65
CA PHE A 47 -7.47 -15.11 7.81
C PHE A 47 -8.70 -14.22 8.05
N GLY A 48 -9.63 -14.14 7.10
CA GLY A 48 -10.90 -13.44 7.24
C GLY A 48 -10.73 -11.99 7.71
N SER A 49 -11.33 -11.67 8.86
CA SER A 49 -11.34 -10.33 9.43
C SER A 49 -10.02 -9.88 10.07
N LYS A 50 -9.02 -10.76 10.20
CA LYS A 50 -7.70 -10.41 10.77
C LYS A 50 -6.85 -9.56 9.82
N ILE A 51 -7.18 -9.59 8.52
CA ILE A 51 -6.42 -8.90 7.48
C ILE A 51 -7.29 -7.86 6.78
N LYS A 52 -6.64 -6.80 6.30
CA LYS A 52 -7.26 -5.79 5.46
C LYS A 52 -6.48 -5.70 4.15
N VAL A 53 -7.13 -5.99 3.03
CA VAL A 53 -6.52 -5.78 1.71
C VAL A 53 -6.61 -4.29 1.38
N ALA A 54 -5.45 -3.61 1.33
CA ALA A 54 -5.40 -2.18 1.08
C ALA A 54 -5.54 -1.86 -0.41
N PHE A 55 -4.81 -2.59 -1.25
CA PHE A 55 -4.94 -2.49 -2.71
C PHE A 55 -4.47 -3.76 -3.41
N VAL A 56 -5.02 -3.97 -4.60
CA VAL A 56 -4.61 -5.00 -5.56
C VAL A 56 -4.35 -4.29 -6.87
N LYS A 57 -3.09 -4.30 -7.32
CA LYS A 57 -2.62 -3.66 -8.55
C LYS A 57 -1.79 -4.68 -9.34
N PRO A 58 -1.54 -4.44 -10.64
CA PRO A 58 -0.68 -5.32 -11.42
C PRO A 58 0.69 -5.45 -10.75
N ASP A 59 1.15 -6.69 -10.60
CA ASP A 59 2.42 -7.08 -9.96
C ASP A 59 2.53 -6.68 -8.47
N ARG A 60 1.48 -6.12 -7.84
CA ARG A 60 1.55 -5.59 -6.46
C ARG A 60 0.27 -5.79 -5.65
N VAL A 61 0.39 -6.48 -4.52
CA VAL A 61 -0.71 -6.66 -3.55
C VAL A 61 -0.26 -6.10 -2.22
N ARG A 62 -1.10 -5.29 -1.55
CA ARG A 62 -0.84 -4.85 -0.18
C ARG A 62 -1.90 -5.36 0.78
N ILE A 63 -1.43 -5.95 1.86
CA ILE A 63 -2.25 -6.37 3.01
C ILE A 63 -1.74 -5.70 4.28
N ASP A 64 -2.67 -5.16 5.05
CA ASP A 64 -2.41 -4.63 6.39
C ASP A 64 -2.89 -5.68 7.40
N VAL A 65 -2.04 -5.98 8.38
CA VAL A 65 -2.25 -7.06 9.37
C VAL A 65 -2.01 -6.53 10.77
N GLY A 66 -2.85 -6.96 11.71
CA GLY A 66 -2.66 -6.66 13.12
C GLY A 66 -1.34 -7.23 13.66
N ARG A 67 -0.72 -6.52 14.60
CA ARG A 67 0.58 -6.90 15.18
C ARG A 67 0.60 -8.32 15.75
N ASP A 68 -0.52 -8.81 16.28
CA ASP A 68 -0.59 -10.10 16.97
C ASP A 68 -0.68 -11.27 15.96
N ASP A 69 -1.13 -11.00 14.73
CA ASP A 69 -1.33 -12.01 13.69
C ASP A 69 -0.19 -12.01 12.64
N ILE A 70 0.73 -11.05 12.70
CA ILE A 70 1.75 -10.83 11.66
C ILE A 70 2.62 -12.07 11.42
N LYS A 71 2.99 -12.80 12.48
CA LYS A 71 3.84 -13.99 12.40
C LYS A 71 3.10 -15.15 11.72
N GLU A 72 1.84 -15.38 12.10
CA GLU A 72 0.99 -16.43 11.51
C GLU A 72 0.75 -16.18 10.01
N VAL A 73 0.50 -14.92 9.64
CA VAL A 73 0.32 -14.52 8.24
C VAL A 73 1.63 -14.68 7.47
N ALA A 74 2.76 -14.23 8.01
CA ALA A 74 4.07 -14.38 7.37
C ALA A 74 4.44 -15.85 7.11
N GLU A 75 4.20 -16.74 8.07
CA GLU A 75 4.41 -18.18 7.91
C GLU A 75 3.55 -18.76 6.78
N PHE A 76 2.27 -18.37 6.70
CA PHE A 76 1.40 -18.79 5.59
C PHE A 76 1.87 -18.28 4.23
N LEU A 77 2.29 -17.02 4.14
CA LEU A 77 2.79 -16.43 2.90
C LEU A 77 4.02 -17.19 2.38
N ARG A 78 4.92 -17.58 3.29
CA ARG A 78 6.11 -18.38 2.98
C ARG A 78 5.75 -19.81 2.58
N ASP A 79 4.98 -20.51 3.41
CA ASP A 79 4.81 -21.96 3.30
C ASP A 79 3.74 -22.40 2.30
N VAL A 80 2.73 -21.55 2.04
CA VAL A 80 1.59 -21.90 1.15
C VAL A 80 1.55 -21.07 -0.12
N LEU A 81 1.93 -19.79 -0.05
CA LEU A 81 1.94 -18.89 -1.20
C LEU A 81 3.35 -18.69 -1.80
N ASN A 82 4.35 -19.37 -1.28
CA ASN A 82 5.73 -19.41 -1.79
C ASN A 82 6.44 -18.05 -1.87
N PHE A 83 6.01 -17.05 -1.08
CA PHE A 83 6.77 -15.82 -0.89
C PHE A 83 7.91 -16.11 0.09
N ASP A 84 9.03 -16.61 -0.42
CA ASP A 84 10.13 -17.17 0.37
C ASP A 84 11.16 -16.13 0.86
N HIS A 85 11.09 -14.90 0.35
CA HIS A 85 12.11 -13.90 0.61
C HIS A 85 11.50 -12.54 0.94
N ALA A 86 12.03 -11.89 1.97
CA ALA A 86 11.80 -10.47 2.21
C ALA A 86 12.89 -9.66 1.50
N GLU A 87 12.51 -8.94 0.46
CA GLU A 87 13.40 -8.10 -0.36
C GLU A 87 13.83 -6.83 0.38
N SER A 88 12.92 -6.27 1.18
CA SER A 88 13.20 -5.12 2.04
C SER A 88 12.18 -5.00 3.17
N VAL A 89 12.59 -4.33 4.25
CA VAL A 89 11.69 -3.86 5.32
C VAL A 89 11.90 -2.38 5.50
N SER A 90 10.82 -1.62 5.60
CA SER A 90 10.86 -0.15 5.75
C SER A 90 9.91 0.30 6.84
N GLY A 91 10.32 1.30 7.62
CA GLY A 91 9.51 1.97 8.63
C GLY A 91 8.92 3.28 8.10
N VAL A 92 7.67 3.56 8.41
CA VAL A 92 6.96 4.80 8.08
C VAL A 92 6.34 5.36 9.34
N ASP A 93 6.80 6.54 9.77
CA ASP A 93 6.20 7.23 10.93
C ASP A 93 4.90 7.95 10.49
N TYR A 94 3.80 7.67 11.19
CA TYR A 94 2.52 8.38 11.07
C TYR A 94 2.21 9.14 12.38
N PRO A 95 2.75 10.37 12.56
CA PRO A 95 2.56 11.12 13.80
C PRO A 95 1.10 11.45 14.13
N GLN A 96 0.26 11.62 13.11
CA GLN A 96 -1.17 11.93 13.29
C GLN A 96 -1.95 10.75 13.87
N ASP A 97 -1.59 9.54 13.45
CA ASP A 97 -2.20 8.29 13.92
C ASP A 97 -1.55 7.81 15.23
N LYS A 98 -0.42 8.40 15.62
CA LYS A 98 0.45 7.93 16.72
C LYS A 98 0.87 6.47 16.53
N GLU A 99 1.20 6.11 15.30
CA GLU A 99 1.62 4.76 14.93
C GLU A 99 2.87 4.82 14.06
N ILE A 100 3.71 3.81 14.18
CA ILE A 100 4.82 3.55 13.26
C ILE A 100 4.45 2.31 12.47
N GLU A 101 4.40 2.43 11.15
CA GLU A 101 4.10 1.32 10.25
C GLU A 101 5.40 0.65 9.81
N VAL A 102 5.47 -0.67 9.94
CA VAL A 102 6.56 -1.49 9.41
C VAL A 102 6.02 -2.26 8.21
N VAL A 103 6.67 -2.05 7.07
CA VAL A 103 6.26 -2.56 5.77
C VAL A 103 7.31 -3.53 5.25
N TYR A 104 6.90 -4.78 5.05
CA TYR A 104 7.71 -5.86 4.49
C TYR A 104 7.36 -6.03 3.01
N HIS A 105 8.36 -5.96 2.14
CA HIS A 105 8.23 -6.29 0.73
C HIS A 105 8.68 -7.73 0.52
N LEU A 106 7.73 -8.59 0.17
CA LEU A 106 7.96 -10.02 -0.01
C LEU A 106 7.93 -10.38 -1.49
N GLY A 107 8.89 -11.20 -1.88
CA GLY A 107 9.01 -11.78 -3.22
C GLY A 107 9.22 -13.29 -3.12
N SER A 108 9.39 -13.93 -4.28
CA SER A 108 9.72 -15.35 -4.37
C SER A 108 10.91 -15.53 -5.31
N TYR A 109 11.93 -16.25 -4.84
CA TYR A 109 13.04 -16.69 -5.69
C TYR A 109 12.90 -18.14 -6.16
N THR A 110 12.12 -18.96 -5.45
CA THR A 110 11.90 -20.36 -5.84
C THR A 110 10.82 -20.52 -6.91
N ASP A 111 9.80 -19.66 -6.92
CA ASP A 111 8.71 -19.73 -7.89
C ASP A 111 8.83 -18.64 -8.98
N SER A 112 9.21 -19.06 -10.18
CA SER A 112 9.31 -18.18 -11.35
C SER A 112 7.99 -17.49 -11.75
N SER A 113 6.83 -18.05 -11.37
CA SER A 113 5.53 -17.43 -11.65
C SER A 113 5.29 -16.18 -10.80
N LEU A 114 5.97 -16.10 -9.65
CA LEU A 114 5.91 -14.97 -8.72
C LEU A 114 7.06 -13.99 -8.90
N ALA A 115 7.96 -14.20 -9.86
CA ALA A 115 9.16 -13.38 -10.05
C ALA A 115 8.88 -11.89 -10.30
N ARG A 116 7.68 -11.55 -10.78
CA ARG A 116 7.24 -10.15 -10.95
C ARG A 116 6.44 -9.62 -9.77
N GLN A 117 5.93 -10.51 -8.93
CA GLN A 117 4.96 -10.19 -7.91
C GLN A 117 5.67 -9.72 -6.63
N ILE A 118 5.31 -8.52 -6.19
CA ILE A 118 5.70 -8.01 -4.86
C ILE A 118 4.47 -8.00 -3.98
N LEU A 119 4.53 -8.73 -2.86
CA LEU A 119 3.51 -8.68 -1.82
C LEU A 119 3.98 -7.78 -0.68
N VAL A 120 3.20 -6.75 -0.41
CA VAL A 120 3.46 -5.77 0.65
C VAL A 120 2.67 -6.19 1.88
N LEU A 121 3.38 -6.62 2.91
CA LEU A 121 2.82 -6.99 4.20
C LEU A 121 3.12 -5.85 5.19
N ALA A 122 2.10 -5.14 5.65
CA ALA A 122 2.26 -4.02 6.56
C ALA A 122 1.65 -4.31 7.93
N THR A 123 2.30 -3.84 8.98
CA THR A 123 1.78 -3.87 10.35
C THR A 123 2.15 -2.57 11.08
N ARG A 124 1.45 -2.26 12.17
CA ARG A 124 1.63 -1.00 12.89
C ARG A 124 1.96 -1.23 14.37
N ALA A 125 2.94 -0.49 14.85
CA ALA A 125 3.31 -0.36 16.24
C ALA A 125 2.78 0.95 16.81
N GLN A 126 2.50 0.98 18.11
CA GLN A 126 2.16 2.22 18.81
C GLN A 126 3.39 3.14 18.81
N ARG A 127 3.24 4.40 18.43
CA ARG A 127 4.28 5.43 18.59
C ARG A 127 4.22 6.01 20.00
N GLU A 128 5.35 6.05 20.68
CA GLU A 128 5.50 6.71 21.97
C GLU A 128 6.32 7.98 21.85
N GLU A 129 5.87 9.06 22.48
CA GLU A 129 6.63 10.33 22.50
C GLU A 129 7.86 10.25 23.41
N ASN A 130 7.77 9.47 24.48
CA ASN A 130 8.82 9.31 25.49
C ASN A 130 9.05 7.81 25.74
N PRO A 131 9.75 7.10 24.84
CA PRO A 131 10.01 5.67 25.00
C PRO A 131 10.91 5.42 26.21
N ILE A 132 10.65 4.31 26.91
CA ILE A 132 11.46 3.83 28.03
C ILE A 132 12.20 2.59 27.54
N PRO A 133 13.52 2.66 27.30
CA PRO A 133 14.27 1.52 26.77
C PRO A 133 14.05 0.25 27.60
N GLY A 134 13.54 -0.80 26.96
CA GLY A 134 13.27 -2.10 27.58
C GLY A 134 11.90 -2.26 28.23
N ASN A 135 11.06 -1.22 28.25
CA ASN A 135 9.67 -1.29 28.71
C ASN A 135 8.71 -0.42 27.86
N ASP A 136 9.01 -0.33 26.57
CA ASP A 136 8.19 0.33 25.56
C ASP A 136 7.05 -0.59 25.07
N ALA A 137 5.96 0.07 24.66
CA ALA A 137 4.86 -0.51 23.91
C ALA A 137 5.09 -0.46 22.40
N THR A 138 6.06 0.33 21.93
CA THR A 138 6.56 0.40 20.55
C THR A 138 7.33 -0.87 20.19
N LYS A 139 6.63 -2.00 20.05
CA LYS A 139 7.23 -3.29 19.75
C LYS A 139 6.39 -4.12 18.80
N LEU A 140 7.06 -4.90 17.96
CA LEU A 140 6.43 -5.86 17.05
C LEU A 140 7.10 -7.24 17.14
N PRO A 141 6.37 -8.32 16.83
CA PRO A 141 6.99 -9.63 16.65
C PRO A 141 7.98 -9.59 15.47
N SER A 142 9.21 -10.04 15.70
CA SER A 142 10.22 -10.19 14.64
C SER A 142 9.82 -11.33 13.70
N LEU A 143 10.06 -11.11 12.40
CA LEU A 143 9.88 -12.11 11.35
C LEU A 143 11.18 -12.83 10.99
N ARG A 144 12.28 -12.64 11.74
CA ARG A 144 13.58 -13.29 11.49
C ARG A 144 13.52 -14.81 11.42
N GLU A 145 12.65 -15.44 12.21
CA GLU A 145 12.44 -16.90 12.19
C GLU A 145 11.69 -17.37 10.93
N VAL A 146 10.93 -16.47 10.29
CA VAL A 146 10.19 -16.74 9.06
C VAL A 146 11.07 -16.46 7.86
N PHE A 147 11.61 -15.24 7.80
CA PHE A 147 12.47 -14.72 6.75
C PHE A 147 13.79 -14.28 7.36
N TYR A 148 14.85 -15.07 7.21
CA TYR A 148 16.15 -14.69 7.78
C TYR A 148 16.69 -13.35 7.23
N SER A 149 16.29 -12.95 6.02
CA SER A 149 16.72 -11.70 5.37
C SER A 149 16.28 -10.42 6.08
N VAL A 150 15.30 -10.46 6.99
CA VAL A 150 14.84 -9.26 7.70
C VAL A 150 15.77 -8.83 8.84
N GLU A 151 16.73 -9.67 9.25
CA GLU A 151 17.58 -9.43 10.44
C GLU A 151 18.22 -8.04 10.47
N PHE A 152 18.80 -7.58 9.36
CA PHE A 152 19.42 -6.26 9.31
C PHE A 152 18.40 -5.13 9.12
N HIS A 153 17.33 -5.38 8.36
CA HIS A 153 16.31 -4.37 8.12
C HIS A 153 15.52 -4.06 9.40
N GLU A 154 15.11 -5.06 10.18
CA GLU A 154 14.43 -4.85 11.47
C GLU A 154 15.32 -4.07 12.44
N ARG A 155 16.64 -4.34 12.45
CA ARG A 155 17.59 -3.57 13.26
C ARG A 155 17.72 -2.12 12.82
N GLU A 156 17.69 -1.86 11.51
CA GLU A 156 17.65 -0.49 10.99
C GLU A 156 16.37 0.23 11.42
N ILE A 157 15.22 -0.45 11.41
CA ILE A 157 13.96 0.13 11.91
C ILE A 157 14.04 0.43 13.40
N PHE A 158 14.63 -0.46 14.20
CA PHE A 158 14.87 -0.20 15.62
C PHE A 158 15.80 1.01 15.82
N GLU A 159 16.89 1.12 15.06
CA GLU A 159 17.85 2.23 15.18
C GLU A 159 17.25 3.58 14.75
N MET A 160 16.36 3.59 13.76
CA MET A 160 15.78 4.83 13.20
C MET A 160 14.47 5.25 13.87
N PHE A 161 13.61 4.28 14.23
CA PHE A 161 12.26 4.53 14.74
C PHE A 161 12.02 4.01 16.16
N GLY A 162 12.88 3.13 16.68
CA GLY A 162 12.74 2.56 18.02
C GLY A 162 11.67 1.48 18.14
N VAL A 163 11.39 0.74 17.06
CA VAL A 163 10.42 -0.37 16.99
C VAL A 163 11.05 -1.73 17.25
#